data_AF-A0A531JZL7-F1
#
_entry.id   AF-A0A531JZL7-F1
#
_cell.length_a   1.000
_cell.length_b   1.000
_cell.length_c   1.000
_cell.angle_alpha   90.00
_cell.angle_beta   90.00
_cell.angle_gamma   90.00
#
_symmetry.space_group_name_H-M   'P 1'
#
loop_
_entity.id
_entity.type
_entity.pdbx_description
1 polymer ?
#
loop_
_entity_poly.entity_id
_entity_poly.type
_entity_poly.pdbx_seq_one_letter_code
_entity_poly.pdbx_strand_id
1 'polypeptide(L)'
;MPPENYSFLDVAVLDAVRQRFAAGDAIAILSADLEQVIWANGPGAAVFGYPDIEGIIGASARLPLIARRQIMATSGFPQIGSDRAITLRLATGMVSRAVGFLA
;
A
#
# COMPACT_ATOMS: atom_id res chain seq x y z
N MET A 1 17.61 -0.92 -13.49
CA MET A 1 17.86 -2.16 -12.73
C MET A 1 16.52 -2.81 -12.44
N PRO A 2 16.38 -4.15 -12.40
CA PRO A 2 15.14 -4.73 -11.92
C PRO A 2 14.92 -4.20 -10.48
N PRO A 3 13.67 -3.91 -10.07
CA PRO A 3 13.43 -3.56 -8.67
C PRO A 3 13.90 -4.73 -7.82
N GLU A 4 14.79 -4.48 -6.86
CA GLU A 4 15.07 -5.47 -5.83
C GLU A 4 13.76 -5.67 -5.07
N ASN A 5 13.21 -6.88 -5.15
CA ASN A 5 12.04 -7.23 -4.36
C ASN A 5 12.46 -7.26 -2.89
N TYR A 6 11.91 -6.35 -2.09
CA TYR A 6 12.16 -6.32 -0.65
C TYR A 6 11.54 -7.56 0.01
N SER A 7 12.35 -8.29 0.77
CA SER A 7 11.86 -9.40 1.59
C SER A 7 11.13 -8.88 2.83
N PHE A 8 10.37 -9.75 3.51
CA PHE A 8 9.78 -9.40 4.80
C PHE A 8 10.84 -8.97 5.82
N LEU A 9 12.01 -9.60 5.84
CA LEU A 9 13.07 -9.26 6.79
C LEU A 9 13.58 -7.82 6.57
N ASP A 10 13.60 -7.35 5.32
CA ASP A 10 14.06 -6.01 4.98
C ASP A 10 13.08 -4.93 5.46
N VAL A 11 11.77 -5.23 5.52
CA VAL A 11 10.74 -4.28 5.98
C VAL A 11 10.39 -4.45 7.46
N ALA A 12 10.59 -5.63 8.05
CA ALA A 12 10.26 -5.93 9.45
C ALA A 12 11.15 -5.19 10.47
N VAL A 13 12.28 -4.64 10.01
CA VAL A 13 13.11 -3.73 10.82
C VAL A 13 12.39 -2.42 11.13
N LEU A 14 11.40 -2.03 10.32
CA LEU A 14 10.56 -0.88 10.58
C LEU A 14 9.50 -1.24 11.62
N ASP A 15 9.57 -0.59 12.78
CA ASP A 15 8.66 -0.84 13.89
C ASP A 15 7.19 -0.72 13.49
N ALA A 16 6.86 0.27 12.66
CA ALA A 16 5.51 0.49 12.14
C ALA A 16 5.00 -0.72 11.33
N VAL A 17 5.86 -1.34 10.50
CA VAL A 17 5.48 -2.53 9.73
C VAL A 17 5.33 -3.72 10.66
N ARG A 18 6.30 -3.94 11.56
CA ARG A 18 6.32 -5.09 12.47
C ARG A 18 5.11 -5.11 13.40
N GLN A 19 4.74 -3.97 13.97
CA GLN A 19 3.59 -3.86 14.88
C GLN A 19 2.27 -4.14 14.18
N ARG A 20 2.05 -3.52 13.01
CA ARG A 20 0.83 -3.72 12.19
C ARG A 20 0.72 -5.14 11.69
N PHE A 21 1.86 -5.73 11.29
CA PHE A 21 1.89 -7.10 10.84
C PHE A 21 1.52 -8.07 11.98
N ALA A 22 2.05 -7.85 13.19
CA ALA A 22 1.69 -8.63 14.37
C ALA A 22 0.22 -8.45 14.79
N ALA A 23 -0.39 -7.29 14.51
CA ALA A 23 -1.81 -7.05 14.73
C ALA A 23 -2.72 -7.73 13.67
N GLY A 24 -2.15 -8.26 12.58
CA GLY A 24 -2.90 -8.87 11.48
C GLY A 24 -3.45 -7.87 10.47
N ASP A 25 -2.94 -6.62 10.46
CA ASP A 25 -3.41 -5.59 9.55
C ASP A 25 -3.04 -5.89 8.09
N ALA A 26 -3.86 -5.40 7.16
CA ALA A 26 -3.49 -5.34 5.75
C ALA A 26 -2.50 -4.18 5.53
N ILE A 27 -1.34 -4.48 4.94
CA ILE A 27 -0.23 -3.52 4.80
C ILE A 27 0.21 -3.49 3.34
N ALA A 28 0.38 -2.28 2.82
CA ALA A 28 1.07 -2.02 1.56
C ALA A 28 2.01 -0.83 1.74
N ILE A 29 3.23 -0.97 1.24
CA ILE A 29 4.26 0.06 1.17
C ILE A 29 4.36 0.47 -0.29
N LEU A 30 4.16 1.75 -0.57
CA LEU A 30 4.21 2.30 -1.90
C LEU A 30 5.44 3.20 -2.07
N SER A 31 5.89 3.36 -3.31
CA SER A 31 6.82 4.42 -3.66
C SER A 31 6.20 5.80 -3.35
N ALA A 32 7.04 6.80 -3.07
CA ALA A 32 6.57 8.13 -2.70
C ALA A 32 5.75 8.83 -3.80
N ASP A 33 5.96 8.47 -5.07
CA ASP A 33 5.16 8.92 -6.21
C ASP A 33 3.82 8.17 -6.37
N LEU A 34 3.59 7.15 -5.53
CA LEU A 34 2.42 6.26 -5.50
C LEU A 34 2.26 5.40 -6.76
N GLU A 35 3.33 5.18 -7.52
CA GLU A 35 3.27 4.44 -8.79
C GLU A 35 3.57 2.95 -8.64
N GLN A 36 4.34 2.56 -7.63
CA GLN A 36 4.80 1.20 -7.43
C GLN A 36 4.48 0.71 -6.02
N VAL A 37 4.12 -0.57 -5.91
CA VAL A 37 4.09 -1.28 -4.63
C VAL A 37 5.49 -1.79 -4.34
N ILE A 38 6.13 -1.24 -3.32
CA ILE A 38 7.44 -1.67 -2.83
C ILE A 38 7.30 -3.02 -2.11
N TRP A 39 6.26 -3.15 -1.29
CA TRP A 39 5.99 -4.37 -0.52
C TRP A 39 4.51 -4.44 -0.11
N ALA A 40 3.97 -5.65 0.04
CA ALA A 40 2.68 -5.87 0.69
C ALA A 40 2.63 -7.25 1.37
N ASN A 41 1.84 -7.38 2.42
CA ASN A 41 1.47 -8.71 2.94
C ASN A 41 0.28 -9.29 2.17
N GLY A 42 -0.08 -10.55 2.44
CA GLY A 42 -1.19 -11.23 1.76
C GLY A 42 -2.51 -10.45 1.78
N PRO A 43 -3.01 -10.02 2.96
CA PRO A 43 -4.22 -9.19 3.04
C PRO A 43 -4.08 -7.85 2.29
N GLY A 44 -2.92 -7.20 2.34
CA GLY A 44 -2.62 -5.99 1.57
C GLY A 44 -2.70 -6.24 0.06
N ALA A 45 -2.12 -7.34 -0.43
CA ALA A 45 -2.18 -7.74 -1.83
C ALA A 45 -3.63 -7.93 -2.31
N ALA A 46 -4.46 -8.57 -1.48
CA ALA A 46 -5.88 -8.79 -1.77
C ALA A 46 -6.70 -7.50 -1.90
N VAL A 47 -6.33 -6.42 -1.18
CA VAL A 47 -6.96 -5.10 -1.33
C VAL A 47 -6.73 -4.53 -2.73
N PHE A 48 -5.55 -4.75 -3.32
CA PHE A 48 -5.21 -4.37 -4.70
C PHE A 48 -5.64 -5.41 -5.75
N GLY A 49 -6.31 -6.49 -5.33
CA GLY A 49 -6.83 -7.52 -6.24
C GLY A 49 -5.79 -8.54 -6.71
N TYR A 50 -4.68 -8.69 -5.99
CA TYR A 50 -3.70 -9.73 -6.25
C TYR A 50 -4.00 -10.98 -5.40
N PRO A 51 -3.87 -12.19 -5.96
CA PRO A 51 -4.14 -13.44 -5.24
C PRO A 51 -2.99 -13.86 -4.29
N ASP A 52 -1.79 -13.35 -4.53
CA ASP A 52 -0.55 -13.69 -3.82
C ASP A 52 0.38 -12.47 -3.71
N ILE A 53 1.44 -12.59 -2.92
CA ILE A 53 2.38 -11.48 -2.66
C ILE A 53 3.40 -11.34 -3.79
N GLU A 54 3.72 -12.44 -4.47
CA GLU A 54 4.69 -12.53 -5.53
C GLU A 54 4.28 -11.66 -6.72
N GLY A 55 2.98 -11.59 -7.03
CA GLY A 55 2.46 -10.79 -8.13
C GLY A 55 2.42 -9.28 -7.87
N ILE A 56 2.37 -8.84 -6.61
CA ILE A 56 2.22 -7.42 -6.28
C ILE A 56 3.54 -6.72 -5.95
N ILE A 57 4.52 -7.42 -5.37
CA ILE A 57 5.79 -6.80 -4.99
C ILE A 57 6.52 -6.34 -6.26
N GLY A 58 6.86 -5.04 -6.29
CA GLY A 58 7.48 -4.39 -7.45
C GLY A 58 6.50 -4.04 -8.57
N ALA A 59 5.23 -4.44 -8.50
CA ALA A 59 4.23 -4.12 -9.51
C ALA A 59 3.76 -2.66 -9.42
N SER A 60 3.12 -2.17 -10.48
CA SER A 60 2.44 -0.88 -10.42
C SER A 60 1.31 -0.92 -9.39
N ALA A 61 1.21 0.13 -8.56
CA ALA A 61 0.14 0.27 -7.57
C ALA A 61 -1.26 0.37 -8.20
N ARG A 62 -1.34 0.73 -9.50
CA ARG A 62 -2.59 0.84 -10.28
C ARG A 62 -3.69 1.64 -9.55
N LEU A 63 -3.29 2.58 -8.70
CA LEU A 63 -4.21 3.47 -8.00
C LEU A 63 -4.95 4.33 -9.03
N PRO A 64 -6.29 4.39 -9.00
CA PRO A 64 -7.05 5.33 -9.82
C PRO A 64 -6.53 6.76 -9.62
N LEU A 65 -6.56 7.59 -10.67
CA LEU A 65 -6.05 8.97 -10.61
C LEU A 65 -6.66 9.77 -9.44
N ILE A 66 -7.95 9.58 -9.17
CA ILE A 66 -8.64 10.23 -8.05
C ILE A 66 -8.09 9.75 -6.69
N ALA A 67 -7.76 8.47 -6.53
CA ALA A 67 -7.19 7.92 -5.31
C ALA A 67 -5.77 8.46 -5.07
N ARG A 68 -4.92 8.53 -6.11
CA ARG A 68 -3.59 9.16 -6.01
C ARG A 68 -3.70 10.61 -5.55
N ARG A 69 -4.56 11.41 -6.20
CA ARG A 69 -4.78 12.81 -5.83
C ARG A 69 -5.27 12.97 -4.40
N GLN A 70 -6.13 12.08 -3.93
CA GLN A 70 -6.64 12.12 -2.57
C GLN A 70 -5.54 11.85 -1.53
N ILE A 71 -4.64 10.89 -1.78
CA ILE A 71 -3.47 10.66 -0.93
C ILE A 71 -2.57 11.90 -0.95
N MET A 72 -2.25 12.41 -2.15
CA MET A 72 -1.38 13.58 -2.34
C MET A 72 -1.93 14.87 -1.70
N ALA A 73 -3.25 14.98 -1.56
CA ALA A 73 -3.90 16.11 -0.90
C ALA A 73 -3.88 16.02 0.64
N THR A 74 -3.40 14.91 1.20
CA THR A 74 -3.27 14.74 2.65
C THR A 74 -2.18 15.66 3.17
N SER A 75 -2.48 16.44 4.22
CA SER A 75 -1.53 17.37 4.83
C SER A 75 -0.23 16.66 5.20
N GLY A 76 0.90 17.23 4.75
CA GLY A 76 2.24 16.70 5.01
C GLY A 76 2.76 15.74 3.93
N PHE A 77 1.96 15.37 2.93
CA PHE A 77 2.45 14.49 1.85
C PHE A 77 3.75 15.01 1.20
N PRO A 78 4.77 14.15 1.00
CA PRO A 78 4.77 12.70 1.24
C PRO A 78 5.04 12.26 2.70
N GLN A 79 5.48 13.15 3.59
CA GLN A 79 5.67 12.91 5.02
C GLN A 79 4.38 13.10 5.84
N ILE A 80 3.33 12.33 5.52
CA ILE A 80 2.00 12.42 6.14
C ILE A 80 2.02 12.23 7.68
N GLY A 81 3.01 11.53 8.21
CA GLY A 81 3.11 11.14 9.61
C GLY A 81 2.67 9.69 9.78
N SER A 82 1.96 9.38 10.85
CA SER A 82 1.36 8.07 11.09
C SER A 82 -0.11 8.22 11.46
N ASP A 83 -0.87 7.15 11.25
CA ASP A 83 -2.27 7.03 11.67
C ASP A 83 -3.20 8.09 11.06
N ARG A 84 -2.87 8.61 9.88
CA ARG A 84 -3.78 9.48 9.13
C ARG A 84 -4.81 8.65 8.39
N ALA A 85 -6.06 8.77 8.83
CA ALA A 85 -7.18 8.12 8.18
C ALA A 85 -7.44 8.71 6.79
N ILE A 86 -7.40 7.86 5.76
CA ILE A 86 -7.71 8.20 4.37
C ILE A 86 -8.68 7.16 3.83
N THR A 87 -9.85 7.57 3.33
CA THR A 87 -10.80 6.65 2.68
C THR A 87 -10.65 6.70 1.18
N LEU A 88 -10.14 5.65 0.56
CA LEU A 88 -9.92 5.58 -0.90
C LEU A 88 -10.97 4.72 -1.57
N ARG A 89 -11.32 5.08 -2.80
CA ARG A 89 -12.12 4.21 -3.67
C ARG A 89 -11.21 3.46 -4.63
N LEU A 90 -11.11 2.15 -4.44
CA LEU A 90 -10.27 1.27 -5.26
C LEU A 90 -11.14 0.49 -6.24
N ALA A 91 -10.64 0.30 -7.45
CA ALA A 91 -11.29 -0.48 -8.50
C ALA A 91 -10.43 -1.70 -8.83
N THR A 92 -11.04 -2.89 -8.77
CA THR A 92 -10.42 -4.17 -9.12
C THR A 92 -11.37 -4.92 -10.04
N GLY A 93 -11.02 -5.06 -11.32
CA GLY A 93 -11.91 -5.57 -12.35
C GLY A 93 -13.13 -4.66 -12.55
N MET A 94 -14.34 -5.23 -12.48
CA MET A 94 -15.60 -4.48 -12.57
C MET A 94 -16.13 -3.98 -11.22
N VAL A 95 -15.42 -4.27 -10.12
CA VAL A 95 -15.86 -3.93 -8.76
C VAL A 95 -15.13 -2.70 -8.25
N SER A 96 -15.86 -1.78 -7.63
CA SER A 96 -15.30 -0.64 -6.90
C SER A 96 -15.73 -0.67 -5.44
N ARG A 97 -14.79 -0.45 -4.52
CA ARG A 97 -15.00 -0.47 -3.07
C ARG A 97 -14.36 0.73 -2.39
N ALA A 98 -15.03 1.25 -1.36
CA ALA A 98 -14.43 2.21 -0.43
C ALA A 98 -13.63 1.45 0.62
N VAL A 99 -12.37 1.84 0.80
CA VAL A 99 -11.43 1.20 1.73
C VAL A 99 -10.82 2.29 2.60
N GLY A 100 -10.88 2.12 3.92
CA GLY A 100 -10.18 2.98 4.87
C GLY A 100 -8.74 2.53 5.05
N PHE A 101 -7.81 3.48 4.97
CA PHE A 101 -6.38 3.29 5.24
C PHE A 101 -5.95 4.18 6.41
N LEU A 102 -4.92 3.71 7.12
CA LEU A 102 -4.13 4.52 8.05
C LEU A 102 -2.75 4.72 7.43
N ALA A 103 -2.48 5.95 6.97
CA ALA A 103 -1.22 6.36 6.35
C ALA A 103 -0.25 6.96 7.37
#